data_AF-A0A1Q5GL83-F1
#
_entry.id   AF-A0A1Q5GL83-F1
#
_cell.length_a   1.000
_cell.length_b   1.000
_cell.length_c   1.000
_cell.angle_alpha   90.00
_cell.angle_beta   90.00
_cell.angle_gamma   90.00
#
_symmetry.space_group_name_H-M   'P 1'
#
loop_
_entity.id
_entity.type
_entity.pdbx_description
1 polymer ?
#
loop_
_entity_poly.entity_id
_entity_poly.type
_entity_poly.pdbx_seq_one_letter_code
_entity_poly.pdbx_strand_id
1 'polypeptide(L)'
;MHEDPPAPARTTAAPRTVTRPFPAPATPAVAPRTPAGAAPEPAPASPDGPPGGHTTTTIERGSFCLARCSCGWAGPARRSRDRARTDAADHLAAP
;
A
#
# COMPACT_ATOMS: atom_id res chain seq x y z
N MET A 1 46.65 -46.78 -27.86
CA MET A 1 47.49 -45.58 -27.92
C MET A 1 46.74 -44.48 -28.68
N HIS A 2 45.77 -43.87 -28.02
CA HIS A 2 45.27 -42.55 -28.38
C HIS A 2 44.71 -41.96 -27.08
N GLU A 3 45.58 -41.29 -26.32
CA GLU A 3 45.14 -40.48 -25.18
C GLU A 3 44.64 -39.14 -25.71
N ASP A 4 43.46 -38.75 -25.25
CA ASP A 4 42.79 -37.50 -25.61
C ASP A 4 43.41 -36.32 -24.83
N PRO A 5 43.79 -35.21 -25.49
CA PRO A 5 44.47 -34.11 -24.82
C PRO A 5 43.51 -33.28 -23.93
N PRO A 6 43.94 -32.79 -22.75
CA PRO A 6 43.06 -32.04 -21.87
C PRO A 6 42.74 -30.64 -22.41
N ALA A 7 41.47 -30.24 -22.29
CA ALA A 7 40.95 -28.95 -22.73
C ALA A 7 41.52 -27.77 -21.91
N PRO A 8 41.71 -26.57 -22.51
CA PRO A 8 42.26 -25.42 -21.79
C PRO A 8 41.28 -24.89 -20.74
N ALA A 9 41.82 -24.58 -19.55
CA ALA A 9 41.09 -23.98 -18.45
C ALA A 9 40.56 -22.58 -18.84
N ARG A 10 39.24 -22.41 -18.77
CA ARG A 10 38.57 -21.13 -19.02
C ARG A 10 38.77 -20.19 -17.83
N THR A 11 39.77 -19.31 -17.90
CA THR A 11 39.94 -18.21 -16.95
C THR A 11 38.81 -17.19 -17.12
N THR A 12 37.97 -17.05 -16.11
CA THR A 12 36.90 -16.06 -16.08
C THR A 12 37.40 -14.84 -15.32
N ALA A 13 37.72 -13.74 -16.02
CA ALA A 13 38.08 -12.49 -15.38
C ALA A 13 36.83 -11.86 -14.73
N ALA A 14 36.91 -11.52 -13.44
CA ALA A 14 35.83 -10.87 -12.72
C ALA A 14 35.62 -9.42 -13.20
N PRO A 15 34.37 -8.93 -13.34
CA PRO A 15 34.11 -7.56 -13.74
C PRO A 15 34.56 -6.59 -12.65
N ARG A 16 35.29 -5.55 -13.03
CA ARG A 16 35.69 -4.47 -12.12
C ARG A 16 34.52 -3.50 -11.95
N THR A 17 33.92 -3.49 -10.77
CA THR A 17 32.81 -2.60 -10.42
C THR A 17 33.30 -1.15 -10.33
N VAL A 18 32.79 -0.28 -11.20
CA VAL A 18 33.00 1.17 -11.09
C VAL A 18 31.95 1.73 -10.11
N THR A 19 32.39 2.14 -8.93
CA THR A 19 31.54 2.85 -7.97
C THR A 19 31.30 4.26 -8.47
N ARG A 20 30.09 4.56 -8.97
CA ARG A 20 29.68 5.95 -9.22
C ARG A 20 29.39 6.65 -7.88
N PRO A 21 29.86 7.89 -7.68
CA PRO A 21 29.49 8.66 -6.51
C PRO A 21 27.99 8.98 -6.51
N PHE A 22 27.38 8.92 -5.33
CA PHE A 22 25.98 9.24 -5.10
C PHE A 22 25.79 10.76 -5.13
N PRO A 23 24.85 11.33 -5.92
CA PRO A 23 24.62 12.77 -5.91
C PRO A 23 24.05 13.21 -4.57
N ALA A 24 24.49 14.37 -4.08
CA ALA A 24 24.00 14.97 -2.85
C ALA A 24 22.48 15.22 -2.92
N PRO A 25 21.73 15.08 -1.81
CA PRO A 25 20.30 15.33 -1.83
C PRO A 25 20.04 16.82 -2.08
N ALA A 26 19.29 17.13 -3.14
CA ALA A 26 18.73 18.45 -3.34
C ALA A 26 17.75 18.75 -2.20
N THR A 27 17.89 19.91 -1.57
CA THR A 27 16.91 20.40 -0.59
C THR A 27 15.55 20.57 -1.29
N PRO A 28 14.47 19.91 -0.82
CA PRO A 28 13.17 20.13 -1.41
C PRO A 28 12.72 21.55 -1.05
N ALA A 29 12.49 22.37 -2.07
CA ALA A 29 11.85 23.67 -1.91
C ALA A 29 10.47 23.44 -1.27
N VAL A 30 10.26 23.97 -0.06
CA VAL A 30 8.98 23.95 0.64
C VAL A 30 8.01 24.82 -0.17
N ALA A 31 7.06 24.18 -0.86
CA ALA A 31 5.93 24.86 -1.47
C ALA A 31 5.04 25.50 -0.38
N PRO A 32 4.36 26.63 -0.65
CA PRO A 32 3.45 27.24 0.30
C PRO A 32 2.32 26.26 0.64
N ARG A 33 2.05 26.11 1.93
CA ARG A 33 1.01 25.22 2.45
C ARG A 33 -0.33 25.88 2.17
N THR A 34 -1.07 25.37 1.19
CA THR A 34 -2.49 25.70 1.04
C THR A 34 -3.18 25.31 2.35
N PRO A 35 -3.92 26.19 3.03
CA PRO A 35 -4.68 25.79 4.20
C PRO A 35 -5.70 24.74 3.75
N ALA A 36 -5.67 23.59 4.41
CA ALA A 36 -6.67 22.54 4.31
C ALA A 36 -8.01 23.09 4.82
N GLY A 37 -8.68 23.83 3.96
CA GLY A 37 -9.97 24.47 4.18
C GLY A 37 -10.95 24.06 3.10
N ALA A 38 -10.94 22.77 2.75
CA ALA A 38 -12.08 22.09 2.16
C ALA A 38 -11.96 20.66 2.66
N ALA A 39 -12.78 20.32 3.66
CA ALA A 39 -13.16 18.92 3.82
C ALA A 39 -13.53 18.39 2.43
N PRO A 40 -13.22 17.12 2.08
CA PRO A 40 -13.87 16.55 0.91
C PRO A 40 -15.36 16.76 1.14
N GLU A 41 -15.97 17.57 0.28
CA GLU A 41 -17.42 17.57 0.15
C GLU A 41 -17.80 16.10 0.09
N PRO A 42 -18.65 15.57 0.99
CA PRO A 42 -19.03 14.18 0.92
C PRO A 42 -19.69 14.03 -0.44
N ALA A 43 -18.94 13.48 -1.41
CA ALA A 43 -19.50 13.03 -2.67
C ALA A 43 -20.79 12.29 -2.30
N PRO A 44 -21.94 12.63 -2.88
CA PRO A 44 -23.23 12.11 -2.43
C PRO A 44 -23.07 10.61 -2.32
N ALA A 45 -23.08 10.10 -1.09
CA ALA A 45 -23.05 8.68 -0.83
C ALA A 45 -24.17 8.14 -1.69
N SER A 46 -23.84 7.32 -2.69
CA SER A 46 -24.84 6.77 -3.59
C SER A 46 -26.00 6.26 -2.75
N PRO A 47 -27.26 6.65 -3.04
CA PRO A 47 -28.41 6.30 -2.22
C PRO A 47 -28.73 4.79 -2.21
N ASP A 48 -27.89 3.95 -2.83
CA ASP A 48 -27.82 2.50 -2.64
C ASP A 48 -27.27 2.12 -1.25
N GLY A 49 -27.66 2.87 -0.21
CA GLY A 49 -27.43 2.47 1.17
C GLY A 49 -28.17 1.14 1.42
N PRO A 50 -27.51 0.11 1.98
CA PRO A 50 -28.15 -1.18 2.18
C PRO A 50 -29.41 -1.05 3.05
N PRO A 51 -30.38 -1.98 2.88
CA PRO A 51 -31.67 -1.93 3.55
C PRO A 51 -31.48 -2.09 5.07
N GLY A 52 -31.30 -0.97 5.77
CA GLY A 52 -31.02 -0.96 7.22
C GLY A 52 -30.30 0.28 7.75
N GLY A 53 -29.80 1.19 6.89
CA GLY A 53 -29.14 2.42 7.36
C GLY A 53 -27.76 2.19 8.00
N HIS A 54 -27.16 1.03 7.76
CA HIS A 54 -25.79 0.72 8.18
C HIS A 54 -24.80 1.58 7.39
N THR A 55 -23.98 2.36 8.09
CA THR A 55 -22.91 3.17 7.48
C THR A 55 -21.58 2.70 8.04
N THR A 56 -20.71 2.18 7.17
CA THR A 56 -19.36 1.76 7.57
C THR A 56 -18.31 2.81 7.30
N THR A 57 -17.36 2.95 8.22
CA THR A 57 -16.16 3.79 8.10
C THR A 57 -14.93 2.97 8.43
N THR A 58 -13.79 3.27 7.81
CA THR A 58 -12.50 2.63 8.14
C THR A 58 -11.67 3.54 9.03
N ILE A 59 -11.15 3.02 10.13
CA ILE A 59 -10.34 3.74 11.11
C ILE A 59 -8.93 3.18 11.12
N GLU A 60 -7.93 4.07 11.08
CA GLU A 60 -6.52 3.71 11.19
C GLU A 60 -5.99 3.94 12.62
N ARG A 61 -5.31 2.91 13.15
CA ARG A 61 -4.64 2.89 14.46
C ARG A 61 -3.21 2.38 14.25
N GLY A 62 -2.31 3.30 13.88
CA GLY A 62 -0.92 2.97 13.56
C GLY A 62 -0.82 2.13 12.29
N SER A 63 -0.20 0.95 12.36
CA SER A 63 -0.06 0.04 11.22
C SER A 63 -1.30 -0.83 10.94
N PHE A 64 -2.40 -0.59 11.64
CA PHE A 64 -3.65 -1.34 11.49
C PHE A 64 -4.79 -0.43 11.04
N CYS A 65 -5.67 -0.99 10.23
CA CYS A 65 -6.91 -0.41 9.75
C CYS A 65 -8.03 -1.39 10.08
N LEU A 66 -9.15 -0.89 10.63
CA LEU A 66 -10.34 -1.68 10.93
C LEU A 66 -11.59 -0.98 10.41
N ALA A 67 -12.59 -1.75 10.00
CA ALA A 67 -13.91 -1.22 9.67
C ALA A 67 -14.75 -1.04 10.93
N ARG A 68 -15.61 -0.02 10.97
CA ARG A 68 -16.61 0.21 12.01
C ARG A 68 -17.91 0.64 11.39
N CYS A 69 -19.01 0.06 11.84
CA CYS A 69 -20.35 0.41 11.39
C CYS A 69 -21.09 1.23 12.44
N SER A 70 -22.00 2.10 12.00
CA SER A 70 -22.91 2.87 12.86
C SER A 70 -23.81 1.99 13.74
N CYS A 71 -24.03 0.72 13.37
CA CYS A 71 -24.75 -0.26 14.18
C CYS A 71 -23.98 -0.76 15.41
N GLY A 72 -22.69 -0.39 15.54
CA GLY A 72 -21.81 -0.81 16.65
C GLY A 72 -20.84 -1.94 16.29
N TRP A 73 -20.99 -2.55 15.12
CA TRP A 73 -20.05 -3.57 14.65
C TRP A 73 -18.66 -2.99 14.40
N ALA A 74 -17.63 -3.76 14.75
CA ALA A 74 -16.23 -3.47 14.43
C ALA A 74 -15.61 -4.69 13.75
N GLY A 75 -15.08 -4.47 12.56
CA GLY A 75 -14.34 -5.46 11.82
C GLY A 75 -12.96 -5.72 12.42
N PRO A 76 -12.28 -6.79 11.97
CA PRO A 76 -10.97 -7.15 12.51
C PRO A 76 -9.89 -6.12 12.16
N ALA A 77 -8.83 -6.05 12.97
CA ALA A 77 -7.67 -5.22 12.66
C ALA A 77 -6.85 -5.83 11.50
N ARG A 78 -6.76 -5.11 10.38
CA ARG A 78 -6.00 -5.50 9.18
C ARG A 78 -4.82 -4.57 8.95
N ARG A 79 -3.70 -5.09 8.45
CA ARG A 79 -2.58 -4.25 7.97
C ARG A 79 -2.85 -3.64 6.59
N SER A 80 -3.66 -4.30 5.78
CA SER A 80 -4.08 -3.80 4.46
C SER A 80 -5.38 -3.01 4.60
N ARG A 81 -5.35 -1.77 4.10
CA ARG A 81 -6.53 -0.89 4.02
C ARG A 81 -7.59 -1.47 3.08
N ASP A 82 -7.19 -2.11 1.99
CA ASP A 82 -8.11 -2.74 1.04
C ASP A 82 -8.87 -3.90 1.68
N ARG A 83 -8.17 -4.72 2.46
CA ARG A 83 -8.81 -5.80 3.24
C ARG A 83 -9.81 -5.23 4.24
N ALA A 84 -9.47 -4.16 4.97
CA ALA A 84 -10.39 -3.51 5.89
C ALA A 84 -11.63 -2.91 5.18
N ARG A 85 -11.46 -2.33 3.99
CA ARG A 85 -12.59 -1.86 3.16
C ARG A 85 -13.49 -3.00 2.68
N THR A 86 -12.88 -4.14 2.33
CA THR A 86 -13.63 -5.35 1.94
C THR A 86 -14.45 -5.87 3.12
N ASP A 87 -13.85 -5.99 4.31
CA ASP A 87 -14.57 -6.39 5.53
C ASP A 87 -15.79 -5.46 5.79
N ALA A 88 -15.66 -4.15 5.50
CA ALA A 88 -16.76 -3.19 5.61
C ALA A 88 -17.87 -3.43 4.57
N ALA A 89 -17.50 -3.65 3.31
CA ALA A 89 -18.44 -3.94 2.23
C ALA A 89 -19.19 -5.26 2.45
N ASP A 90 -18.49 -6.30 2.92
CA ASP A 90 -19.09 -7.58 3.26
C ASP A 90 -20.13 -7.43 4.37
N HIS A 91 -19.83 -6.62 5.41
CA HIS A 91 -20.81 -6.31 6.45
C HIS A 91 -21.99 -5.49 5.92
N LEU A 92 -21.79 -4.56 4.99
CA LEU A 92 -22.91 -3.82 4.37
C LEU A 92 -23.81 -4.75 3.54
N ALA A 93 -23.26 -5.80 2.94
CA ALA A 93 -24.02 -6.81 2.20
C ALA A 93 -24.75 -7.80 3.12
N ALA A 94 -24.24 -8.04 4.33
CA ALA A 94 -24.81 -8.93 5.35
C ALA A 94 -24.72 -8.28 6.76
N PRO A 95 -25.63 -7.34 7.08
CA PRO A 95 -25.59 -6.53 8.29
C PRO A 95 -25.82 -7.30 9.60
#